data_AF-A0A9R1WHW2-F1
#
_entry.id   AF-A0A9R1WHW2-F1
#
_cell.length_a   1.000
_cell.length_b   1.000
_cell.length_c   1.000
_cell.angle_alpha   90.00
_cell.angle_beta   90.00
_cell.angle_gamma   90.00
#
_symmetry.space_group_name_H-M   'P 1'
#
loop_
_entity.id
_entity.type
_entity.pdbx_description
1 polymer ?
#
loop_
_entity_poly.entity_id
_entity_poly.type
_entity_poly.pdbx_seq_one_letter_code
_entity_poly.pdbx_strand_id
1 'polypeptide(L)'
;MNVFDTVLADDNFSMIVAAVREGRSIYNNMKAFIRLLWVNLVTDGPATITLSFKPPDKYIMKKAPHRSDDSLISPWILFQYLFIFNP
;
A
#
# COMPACT_ATOMS: atom_id res chain seq x y z
N MET A 1 -8.17 13.98 36.44
CA MET A 1 -6.96 14.66 35.93
C MET A 1 -7.23 14.99 34.47
N ASN A 2 -7.66 16.21 34.18
CA ASN A 2 -7.94 16.61 32.80
C ASN A 2 -6.60 16.92 32.12
N VAL A 3 -6.48 16.64 30.82
CA VAL A 3 -5.26 16.89 30.04
C VAL A 3 -4.82 18.36 30.11
N PHE A 4 -5.77 19.26 30.37
CA PHE A 4 -5.52 20.68 30.64
C PHE A 4 -4.68 20.95 31.89
N ASP A 5 -4.74 20.10 32.93
CA ASP A 5 -3.95 20.28 34.15
C ASP A 5 -2.44 20.00 33.93
N THR A 6 -2.10 19.25 32.88
CA THR A 6 -0.69 18.98 32.49
C THR A 6 -0.14 20.05 31.55
N VAL A 7 -1.00 20.64 30.72
CA VAL A 7 -0.66 21.70 29.75
C VAL A 7 -0.38 23.04 30.44
N LEU A 8 -1.00 23.30 31.60
CA LEU A 8 -0.80 24.51 32.41
C LEU A 8 0.45 24.46 33.31
N ALA A 9 1.18 23.34 33.34
CA ALA A 9 2.34 23.17 34.23
C ALA A 9 3.68 23.62 33.61
N ASP A 10 3.74 23.82 32.29
CA ASP A 10 4.99 24.04 31.56
C ASP A 10 4.81 25.17 30.51
N ASP A 11 4.83 26.43 30.97
CA ASP A 11 4.74 27.67 30.17
C ASP A 11 6.03 27.89 29.34
N ASN A 12 6.37 26.95 28.48
CA ASN A 12 7.62 26.96 27.72
C ASN A 12 7.35 26.72 26.22
N PHE A 13 8.05 27.48 25.35
CA PHE A 13 7.93 27.38 23.89
C PHE A 13 8.22 25.97 23.34
N SER A 14 8.85 25.11 24.14
CA SER A 14 9.09 23.70 23.86
C SER A 14 7.81 22.93 23.54
N MET A 15 6.69 23.19 24.24
CA MET A 15 5.42 22.48 24.01
C MET A 15 4.81 22.87 22.67
N ILE A 16 4.90 24.15 22.27
CA ILE A 16 4.45 24.62 20.97
C ILE A 16 5.26 23.94 19.84
N VAL A 17 6.58 23.86 20.00
CA VAL A 17 7.44 23.18 19.02
C VAL A 17 7.12 21.67 18.94
N ALA A 18 6.86 21.02 20.08
CA ALA A 18 6.45 19.62 20.12
C ALA A 18 5.10 19.39 19.40
N ALA A 19 4.10 20.23 19.67
CA ALA A 19 2.79 20.16 19.02
C ALA A 19 2.89 20.40 17.50
N VAL A 20 3.73 21.34 17.04
CA VAL A 20 3.98 21.57 15.61
C VAL A 20 4.67 20.38 14.96
N ARG A 21 5.64 19.75 15.65
CA ARG A 21 6.33 18.55 15.15
C ARG A 21 5.35 17.39 14.99
N GLU A 22 4.48 17.18 15.97
CA GLU A 22 3.44 16.16 15.93
C GLU A 22 2.43 16.42 14.81
N GLY A 23 1.96 17.67 14.67
CA GLY A 23 1.07 18.08 13.58
C GLY A 23 1.65 17.83 12.19
N ARG A 24 2.95 18.07 11.98
CA ARG A 24 3.64 17.75 10.71
C ARG A 24 3.69 16.24 10.45
N SER A 25 3.89 15.43 11.49
CA SER A 25 3.89 13.97 11.36
C SER A 25 2.51 13.45 10.94
N ILE A 26 1.45 13.95 11.57
CA ILE A 26 0.05 13.59 11.23
C ILE A 26 -0.26 13.96 9.77
N TYR A 27 0.12 15.17 9.34
CA TYR A 27 -0.07 15.62 7.96
C TYR A 27 0.64 14.69 6.95
N ASN A 28 1.89 14.31 7.22
CA ASN A 28 2.65 13.42 6.35
C ASN A 28 2.01 12.03 6.25
N ASN A 29 1.55 11.48 7.37
CA ASN A 29 0.87 10.19 7.41
C ASN A 29 -0.45 10.21 6.62
N MET A 30 -1.24 11.28 6.78
CA MET A 30 -2.47 11.47 6.02
C MET A 30 -2.19 11.55 4.51
N LYS A 31 -1.17 12.31 4.11
CA LYS A 31 -0.76 12.41 2.68
C LYS A 31 -0.27 11.07 2.13
N ALA A 32 0.42 10.26 2.94
CA ALA A 32 0.81 8.91 2.55
C ALA A 32 -0.41 8.00 2.36
N PHE A 33 -1.37 8.05 3.27
CA PHE A 33 -2.60 7.29 3.18
C PHE A 33 -3.41 7.61 1.92
N ILE A 34 -3.61 8.90 1.61
CA ILE A 34 -4.32 9.32 0.39
C ILE A 34 -3.57 8.84 -0.86
N ARG A 35 -2.25 8.89 -0.88
CA ARG A 35 -1.45 8.38 -2.01
C ARG A 35 -1.61 6.87 -2.20
N LEU A 36 -1.61 6.10 -1.10
CA LEU A 36 -1.86 4.66 -1.16
C LEU A 36 -3.25 4.35 -1.73
N LEU A 37 -4.28 5.03 -1.23
CA LEU A 37 -5.64 4.88 -1.77
C LEU A 37 -5.71 5.26 -3.25
N TRP A 38 -5.04 6.34 -3.65
CA TRP A 38 -5.01 6.78 -5.04
C TRP A 38 -4.36 5.75 -5.97
N VAL A 39 -3.23 5.17 -5.56
CA VAL A 39 -2.56 4.12 -6.34
C VAL A 39 -3.49 2.90 -6.47
N ASN A 40 -4.01 2.40 -5.35
CA ASN A 40 -4.86 1.21 -5.34
C ASN A 40 -6.16 1.38 -6.14
N LEU A 41 -6.74 2.58 -6.20
CA LEU A 41 -8.01 2.79 -6.89
C LEU A 41 -7.80 3.27 -8.34
N VAL A 42 -7.04 4.34 -8.51
CA VAL A 42 -6.93 5.06 -9.80
C VAL A 42 -5.86 4.46 -10.69
N THR A 43 -4.77 3.92 -10.11
CA THR A 43 -3.68 3.35 -10.92
C THR A 43 -3.97 1.89 -11.30
N ASP A 44 -4.59 1.12 -10.41
CA ASP A 44 -4.96 -0.28 -10.71
C ASP A 44 -6.15 -0.40 -11.66
N GLY A 45 -7.05 0.59 -11.69
CA GLY A 45 -8.22 0.62 -12.58
C GLY A 45 -7.83 0.47 -14.07
N PRO A 46 -7.03 1.37 -14.64
CA PRO A 46 -6.60 1.29 -16.05
C PRO A 46 -5.85 -0.01 -16.40
N ALA A 47 -5.00 -0.51 -15.49
CA ALA A 47 -4.28 -1.77 -15.70
C ALA A 47 -5.27 -2.95 -15.79
N THR A 48 -6.25 -2.98 -14.88
CA THR A 48 -7.32 -3.99 -14.87
C THR A 48 -8.18 -3.91 -16.13
N ILE A 49 -8.59 -2.70 -16.53
CA ILE A 49 -9.36 -2.46 -17.76
C ILE A 49 -8.58 -2.93 -18.99
N THR A 50 -7.28 -2.65 -19.04
CA THR A 50 -6.40 -3.09 -20.14
C THR A 50 -6.33 -4.62 -20.22
N LEU A 51 -6.25 -5.31 -19.08
CA LEU A 51 -6.28 -6.77 -19.03
C LEU A 51 -7.63 -7.34 -19.48
N SER A 52 -8.74 -6.70 -19.13
CA SER A 52 -10.09 -7.13 -19.52
C SER A 52 -10.32 -7.12 -21.03
N PHE A 53 -9.60 -6.29 -21.77
CA PHE A 53 -9.66 -6.24 -23.25
C PHE A 53 -8.61 -7.12 -23.94
N LYS A 54 -7.77 -7.87 -23.20
CA LYS A 54 -6.81 -8.78 -23.83
C LYS A 54 -7.54 -9.96 -24.49
N PRO A 55 -7.20 -10.34 -25.73
CA PRO A 55 -7.80 -11.48 -26.40
C PRO A 55 -7.46 -12.78 -25.65
N PRO A 56 -8.39 -13.75 -25.56
CA PRO A 56 -8.12 -15.05 -24.96
C PRO A 56 -7.13 -15.86 -25.82
N ASP A 57 -6.22 -16.59 -25.17
CA ASP A 57 -5.24 -17.44 -25.87
C ASP A 57 -5.96 -18.56 -26.67
N LYS A 58 -5.61 -18.75 -27.95
CA LYS A 58 -6.27 -19.72 -28.86
C LYS A 58 -6.27 -21.17 -28.33
N TYR A 59 -5.38 -21.50 -27.40
CA TYR A 59 -5.26 -22.84 -26.85
C TYR A 59 -5.76 -22.97 -25.40
N ILE A 60 -6.49 -21.97 -24.87
CA ILE A 60 -7.02 -22.05 -23.49
C ILE A 60 -7.95 -23.24 -23.26
N MET A 61 -8.73 -23.63 -24.27
CA MET A 61 -9.69 -24.75 -24.18
C MET A 61 -9.03 -26.12 -24.35
N LYS A 62 -7.76 -26.18 -24.80
CA LYS A 62 -7.00 -27.43 -24.89
C LYS A 62 -6.20 -27.72 -23.61
N LYS A 63 -6.10 -26.74 -22.70
CA LYS A 63 -5.48 -26.92 -21.39
C LYS A 63 -6.50 -27.56 -20.45
N ALA A 64 -6.05 -28.53 -19.65
CA ALA A 64 -6.89 -29.07 -18.58
C ALA A 64 -7.25 -27.94 -17.59
N PRO A 65 -8.43 -28.01 -16.93
CA PRO A 65 -8.80 -27.05 -15.89
C PRO A 65 -7.70 -26.96 -14.82
N HIS A 66 -7.35 -25.74 -14.41
CA HIS A 66 -6.44 -25.55 -13.27
C HIS A 66 -7.06 -26.22 -12.05
N ARG A 67 -6.27 -27.01 -11.34
CA ARG A 67 -6.74 -27.71 -10.16
C ARG A 67 -6.57 -26.80 -8.95
N SER A 68 -7.46 -26.95 -7.96
CA SER A 68 -7.44 -26.13 -6.75
C SER A 68 -6.16 -26.31 -5.91
N ASP A 69 -5.39 -27.38 -6.16
CA ASP A 69 -4.10 -27.69 -5.54
C ASP A 69 -2.89 -27.11 -6.29
N ASP A 70 -3.09 -26.48 -7.45
CA ASP A 70 -2.02 -25.81 -8.19
C ASP A 70 -1.54 -24.55 -7.43
N SER A 71 -0.27 -24.54 -7.02
CA SER A 71 0.30 -23.41 -6.27
C SER A 71 0.37 -22.14 -7.12
N LEU A 72 -0.31 -21.07 -6.66
CA LEU A 72 -0.26 -19.74 -7.27
C LEU A 72 1.12 -19.09 -7.19
N ILE A 73 1.91 -19.48 -6.20
CA ILE A 73 3.24 -18.95 -5.92
C ILE A 73 4.21 -20.14 -5.93
N SER A 74 4.92 -20.33 -7.03
CA SER A 74 5.96 -21.36 -7.13
C SER A 74 7.27 -20.86 -6.52
N PRO A 75 8.13 -21.75 -5.97
CA PRO A 75 9.45 -21.37 -5.48
C PRO A 75 10.31 -20.62 -6.51
N TRP A 76 10.09 -20.89 -7.80
CA TRP A 76 10.75 -20.18 -8.89
C TRP A 76 10.27 -18.73 -9.05
N ILE A 77 8.96 -18.50 -8.97
CA ILE A 77 8.39 -17.13 -9.00
C ILE A 77 8.82 -16.35 -7.75
N LEU A 78 8.91 -17.01 -6.59
CA LEU A 78 9.46 -16.40 -5.36
C LEU A 78 10.91 -15.96 -5.56
N PHE A 79 11.73 -16.81 -6.20
CA PHE A 79 13.12 -16.46 -6.52
C PHE A 79 13.20 -15.26 -7.47
N GLN A 80 12.35 -15.20 -8.50
CA GLN A 80 12.26 -14.03 -9.40
C GLN A 80 11.89 -12.75 -8.66
N TYR A 81 10.91 -12.82 -7.75
CA TYR A 81 10.49 -11.66 -6.96
C TYR A 81 11.59 -11.20 -6.01
N LEU A 82 12.32 -12.14 -5.39
CA LEU A 82 13.47 -11.85 -4.54
C LEU A 82 14.61 -11.16 -5.31
N PHE A 83 14.90 -11.61 -6.54
CA PHE A 83 15.97 -11.06 -7.37
C PHE A 83 15.62 -9.69 -8.00
N ILE A 84 14.33 -9.45 -8.30
CA ILE A 84 13.87 -8.13 -8.77
C ILE A 84 13.82 -7.11 -7.63
N PHE A 85 13.44 -7.54 -6.43
CA PHE A 85 13.31 -6.67 -5.26
C PHE A 85 14.63 -6.53 -4.47
N ASN A 86 15.64 -7.35 -4.74
CA ASN A 86 16.97 -7.28 -4.16
C ASN A 86 18.03 -7.21 -5.28
N PRO A 87 18.55 -6.00 -5.63
CA PRO A 87 19.56 -5.83 -6.67
C PRO A 87 20.92 -6.43 -6.30
#